data_AF-A0A6P5G4H0-F1
#
_entry.id   AF-A0A6P5G4H0-F1
#
_cell.length_a   1.000
_cell.length_b   1.000
_cell.length_c   1.000
_cell.angle_alpha   90.00
_cell.angle_beta   90.00
_cell.angle_gamma   90.00
#
_symmetry.space_group_name_H-M   'P 1'
#
loop_
_entity.id
_entity.type
_entity.pdbx_description
1 polymer ?
#
loop_
_entity_poly.entity_id
_entity_poly.type
_entity_poly.pdbx_seq_one_letter_code
_entity_poly.pdbx_strand_id
1 'polypeptide(L)'
;MSKSISTEASLFASQIENRRSALRELLRSQSMAVLVETSVETADVKLRIVEFFVRAFALIGDVESCLALKYEALVLREAIHLKDRDLQVSYEEWLTFGRDSLNNGFYTIAVRGFENALVCIKSHTNVDPGPVAAPVVDTINDIKRLRDIATALVASHSVQTQSAEYLKRKAISVDLKPGLSSTHKKTVASSAFRYGIKKRNIQKLYHSRALDRDVSGT
;
A
#
# COMPACT_ATOMS: atom_id res chain seq x y z
N MET A 1 -39.81 -23.15 2.16
CA MET A 1 -38.78 -23.60 3.13
C MET A 1 -37.36 -23.15 2.76
N SER A 2 -36.97 -23.02 1.48
CA SER A 2 -35.60 -22.56 1.13
C SER A 2 -35.33 -21.06 1.32
N LYS A 3 -36.35 -20.19 1.24
CA LYS A 3 -36.19 -18.73 1.45
C LYS A 3 -35.77 -18.37 2.88
N SER A 4 -36.29 -19.05 3.90
CA SER A 4 -35.99 -18.77 5.31
C SER A 4 -34.56 -19.14 5.70
N ILE A 5 -34.06 -20.28 5.21
CA ILE A 5 -32.68 -20.75 5.44
C ILE A 5 -31.65 -19.78 4.82
N SER A 6 -31.96 -19.21 3.65
CA SER A 6 -31.11 -18.21 2.99
C SER A 6 -31.00 -16.89 3.77
N THR A 7 -32.05 -16.50 4.50
CA THR A 7 -32.06 -15.26 5.29
C THR A 7 -31.28 -15.41 6.60
N GLU A 8 -31.40 -16.55 7.28
CA GLU A 8 -30.66 -16.83 8.51
C GLU A 8 -29.15 -16.97 8.25
N ALA A 9 -28.75 -17.63 7.16
CA ALA A 9 -27.35 -17.75 6.77
C ALA A 9 -26.72 -16.37 6.46
N SER A 10 -27.47 -15.48 5.80
CA SER A 10 -27.04 -14.12 5.51
C SER A 10 -26.91 -13.28 6.78
N LEU A 11 -27.84 -13.43 7.74
CA LEU A 11 -27.78 -12.74 9.03
C LEU A 11 -26.57 -13.18 9.85
N PHE A 12 -26.30 -14.48 9.90
CA PHE A 12 -25.15 -15.03 10.62
C PHE A 12 -23.82 -14.57 10.01
N ALA A 13 -23.70 -14.58 8.68
CA ALA A 13 -22.53 -14.05 7.98
C ALA A 13 -22.30 -12.56 8.28
N SER A 14 -23.37 -11.75 8.31
CA SER A 14 -23.28 -10.33 8.67
C SER A 14 -22.83 -10.12 10.12
N GLN A 15 -23.31 -10.93 11.07
CA GLN A 15 -22.88 -10.84 12.46
C GLN A 15 -21.40 -11.21 12.63
N ILE A 16 -20.93 -12.23 11.91
CA ILE A 16 -19.51 -12.60 11.92
C ILE A 16 -18.66 -11.45 11.39
N GLU A 17 -19.02 -10.86 10.26
CA GLU A 17 -18.23 -9.77 9.67
C GLU A 17 -18.20 -8.54 10.59
N ASN A 18 -19.33 -8.19 11.23
CA ASN A 18 -19.38 -7.11 12.20
C ASN A 18 -18.44 -7.37 13.39
N ARG A 19 -18.42 -8.60 13.92
CA ARG A 19 -17.51 -8.98 15.01
C ARG A 19 -16.04 -8.94 14.58
N ARG A 20 -15.74 -9.40 13.36
CA ARG A 20 -14.38 -9.32 12.79
C ARG A 20 -13.93 -7.89 12.61
N SER A 21 -14.81 -7.00 12.14
CA SER A 21 -14.51 -5.58 11.99
C SER A 21 -14.22 -4.91 13.34
N ALA A 22 -15.07 -5.13 14.34
CA ALA A 22 -14.85 -4.59 15.69
C ALA A 22 -13.55 -5.10 16.33
N LEU A 23 -13.26 -6.40 16.16
CA LEU A 23 -12.01 -6.99 16.63
C LEU A 23 -10.79 -6.40 15.91
N ARG A 24 -10.90 -6.15 14.60
CA ARG A 24 -9.86 -5.52 13.80
C ARG A 24 -9.54 -4.10 14.29
N GLU A 25 -10.56 -3.30 14.53
CA GLU A 25 -10.40 -1.93 15.07
C GLU A 25 -9.76 -1.95 16.46
N LEU A 26 -10.24 -2.82 17.35
CA LEU A 26 -9.66 -2.98 18.68
C LEU A 26 -8.20 -3.41 18.60
N LEU A 27 -7.88 -4.42 17.79
CA LEU A 27 -6.51 -4.93 17.68
C LEU A 27 -5.57 -3.87 17.11
N ARG A 28 -6.00 -3.09 16.11
CA ARG A 28 -5.24 -1.94 15.58
C ARG A 28 -4.99 -0.87 16.63
N SER A 29 -5.98 -0.55 17.46
CA SER A 29 -5.82 0.44 18.54
C SER A 29 -4.83 -0.05 19.60
N GLN A 30 -4.98 -1.31 20.02
CA GLN A 30 -4.17 -1.90 21.08
C GLN A 30 -2.73 -2.11 20.60
N SER A 31 -2.52 -2.57 19.36
CA SER A 31 -1.18 -2.74 18.81
C SER A 31 -0.43 -1.42 18.76
N MET A 32 -1.09 -0.33 18.33
CA MET A 32 -0.47 0.99 18.31
C MET A 32 -0.09 1.48 19.71
N ALA A 33 -0.96 1.31 20.70
CA ALA A 33 -0.67 1.69 22.07
C ALA A 33 0.55 0.93 22.63
N VAL A 34 0.56 -0.39 22.46
CA VAL A 34 1.64 -1.26 22.94
C VAL A 34 2.97 -0.95 22.25
N LEU A 35 2.98 -0.70 20.94
CA LEU A 35 4.20 -0.37 20.21
C LEU A 35 4.78 0.99 20.61
N VAL A 36 3.92 1.96 20.94
CA VAL A 36 4.36 3.27 21.47
C VAL A 36 4.95 3.12 22.87
N GLU A 37 4.28 2.38 23.75
CA GLU A 37 4.73 2.16 25.14
C GLU A 37 6.06 1.41 25.19
N THR A 38 6.24 0.41 24.30
CA THR A 38 7.44 -0.41 24.24
C THR A 38 8.55 0.17 23.35
N SER A 39 8.44 1.44 22.94
CA SER A 39 9.45 2.11 22.12
C SER A 39 10.82 2.22 22.79
N VAL A 40 10.88 2.22 24.13
CA VAL A 40 12.13 2.28 24.91
C VAL A 40 12.74 0.89 25.15
N GLU A 41 12.00 -0.18 24.85
CA GLU A 41 12.43 -1.55 25.13
C GLU A 41 13.57 -2.04 24.22
N THR A 42 14.16 -3.16 24.62
CA THR A 42 15.20 -3.85 23.84
C THR A 42 14.65 -4.38 22.51
N ALA A 43 15.56 -4.66 21.58
CA ALA A 43 15.26 -5.24 20.28
C ALA A 43 14.48 -6.55 20.37
N ASP A 44 14.89 -7.46 21.26
CA ASP A 44 14.28 -8.78 21.44
C ASP A 44 12.82 -8.66 21.89
N VAL A 45 12.56 -7.79 22.88
CA VAL A 45 11.20 -7.54 23.38
C VAL A 45 10.32 -6.96 22.28
N LYS A 46 10.82 -5.98 21.52
CA LYS A 46 10.09 -5.39 20.39
C LYS A 46 9.76 -6.44 19.33
N LEU A 47 10.70 -7.31 18.98
CA LEU A 47 10.48 -8.36 17.98
C LEU A 47 9.42 -9.38 18.43
N ARG A 48 9.43 -9.80 19.71
CA ARG A 48 8.39 -10.69 20.25
C ARG A 48 7.00 -10.05 20.21
N ILE A 49 6.90 -8.78 20.56
CA ILE A 49 5.65 -8.01 20.52
C ILE A 49 5.14 -7.94 19.08
N VAL A 50 6.00 -7.57 18.14
CA VAL A 50 5.64 -7.47 16.73
C VAL A 50 5.24 -8.84 16.17
N GLU A 51 5.96 -9.92 16.50
CA GLU A 51 5.63 -11.27 16.06
C GLU A 51 4.26 -11.73 16.56
N PHE A 52 3.93 -11.43 17.82
CA PHE A 52 2.60 -11.68 18.37
C PHE A 52 1.51 -10.98 17.55
N PHE A 53 1.68 -9.69 17.27
CA PHE A 53 0.69 -8.92 16.52
C PHE A 53 0.60 -9.34 15.05
N VAL A 54 1.71 -9.70 14.40
CA VAL A 54 1.69 -10.27 13.04
C VAL A 54 0.80 -11.51 12.98
N ARG A 55 0.98 -12.44 13.93
CA ARG A 55 0.15 -13.66 14.02
C ARG A 55 -1.32 -13.33 14.34
N ALA A 56 -1.57 -12.36 15.22
CA ALA A 56 -2.92 -11.93 15.56
C ALA A 56 -3.66 -11.29 14.37
N PHE A 57 -2.99 -10.40 13.62
CA PHE A 57 -3.54 -9.78 12.41
C PHE A 57 -3.77 -10.80 11.29
N ALA A 58 -2.87 -11.76 11.12
CA ALA A 58 -3.08 -12.88 10.20
C ALA A 58 -4.33 -13.70 10.56
N LEU A 59 -4.53 -14.00 11.84
CA LEU A 59 -5.68 -14.76 12.33
C LEU A 59 -7.01 -14.07 12.05
N ILE A 60 -7.09 -12.75 12.26
CA ILE A 60 -8.32 -11.99 12.01
C ILE A 60 -8.52 -11.61 10.53
N GLY A 61 -7.54 -11.89 9.68
CA GLY A 61 -7.56 -11.54 8.26
C GLY A 61 -7.41 -10.04 8.01
N ASP A 62 -6.58 -9.37 8.80
CA ASP A 62 -6.15 -7.98 8.57
C ASP A 62 -4.79 -7.98 7.87
N VAL A 63 -4.83 -8.13 6.55
CA VAL A 63 -3.64 -8.29 5.72
C VAL A 63 -2.75 -7.04 5.78
N GLU A 64 -3.35 -5.84 5.80
CA GLU A 64 -2.62 -4.58 5.82
C GLU A 64 -1.77 -4.45 7.08
N SER A 65 -2.37 -4.61 8.26
CA SER A 65 -1.64 -4.51 9.53
C SER A 65 -0.65 -5.66 9.71
N CYS A 66 -0.97 -6.86 9.22
CA CYS A 66 -0.05 -7.99 9.21
C CYS A 66 1.22 -7.70 8.39
N LEU A 67 1.06 -7.26 7.14
CA LEU A 67 2.19 -6.96 6.26
C LEU A 67 2.99 -5.75 6.74
N ALA A 68 2.33 -4.71 7.26
CA ALA A 68 3.01 -3.56 7.84
C ALA A 68 3.93 -3.97 9.00
N LEU A 69 3.43 -4.76 9.94
CA LEU A 69 4.23 -5.20 11.08
C LEU A 69 5.31 -6.21 10.68
N LYS A 70 5.04 -7.10 9.71
CA LYS A 70 6.06 -8.01 9.16
C LYS A 70 7.20 -7.23 8.53
N TYR A 71 6.91 -6.16 7.80
CA TYR A 71 7.93 -5.26 7.24
C TYR A 71 8.78 -4.61 8.34
N GLU A 72 8.15 -4.01 9.35
CA GLU A 72 8.86 -3.36 10.46
C GLU A 72 9.74 -4.35 11.24
N ALA A 73 9.28 -5.59 11.44
CA ALA A 73 10.10 -6.63 12.08
C ALA A 73 11.38 -6.93 11.30
N LEU A 74 11.28 -7.06 9.97
CA LEU A 74 12.42 -7.33 9.10
C LEU A 74 13.40 -6.14 9.10
N VAL A 75 12.90 -4.91 9.01
CA VAL A 75 13.73 -3.69 9.08
C VAL A 75 14.42 -3.57 10.44
N LEU A 76 13.71 -3.83 11.55
CA LEU A 76 14.28 -3.78 12.89
C LEU A 76 15.40 -4.81 13.06
N ARG A 77 15.20 -6.03 12.55
CA ARG A 77 16.23 -7.08 12.52
C ARG A 77 17.45 -6.64 11.71
N GLU A 78 17.26 -6.09 10.52
CA GLU A 78 18.37 -5.54 9.73
C GLU A 78 19.10 -4.38 10.42
N ALA A 79 18.43 -3.56 11.21
CA ALA A 79 19.10 -2.48 11.94
C ALA A 79 20.02 -3.01 13.06
N ILE A 80 19.77 -4.22 13.57
CA ILE A 80 20.37 -4.73 14.81
C ILE A 80 21.26 -5.96 14.57
N HIS A 81 21.20 -6.56 13.37
CA HIS A 81 21.95 -7.77 13.04
C HIS A 81 23.49 -7.66 13.16
N LEU A 82 24.04 -6.43 13.17
CA LEU A 82 25.48 -6.21 13.42
C LEU A 82 25.87 -6.48 14.88
N LYS A 83 24.91 -6.36 15.81
CA LYS A 83 25.11 -6.67 17.25
C LYS A 83 24.77 -8.13 17.56
N ASP A 84 23.84 -8.71 16.82
CA ASP A 84 23.37 -10.08 16.99
C ASP A 84 23.21 -10.76 15.62
N ARG A 85 24.10 -11.70 15.30
CA ARG A 85 24.10 -12.40 14.01
C ARG A 85 22.85 -13.27 13.81
N ASP A 86 22.21 -13.72 14.90
CA ASP A 86 21.02 -14.58 14.82
C ASP A 86 19.81 -13.80 14.31
N LEU A 87 19.85 -12.46 14.36
CA LEU A 87 18.81 -11.60 13.82
C LEU A 87 18.97 -11.29 12.33
N GLN A 88 20.02 -11.78 11.66
CA GLN A 88 20.22 -11.53 10.24
C GLN A 88 18.99 -11.99 9.43
N VAL A 89 18.48 -11.11 8.58
CA VAL A 89 17.37 -11.42 7.69
C VAL A 89 17.91 -12.05 6.42
N SER A 90 17.42 -13.23 6.09
CA SER A 90 17.78 -13.93 4.87
C SER A 90 17.11 -13.33 3.64
N TYR A 91 17.69 -13.52 2.45
CA TYR A 91 17.05 -13.09 1.21
C TYR A 91 15.71 -13.81 0.97
N GLU A 92 15.54 -15.04 1.49
CA GLU A 92 14.32 -15.85 1.35
C GLU A 92 13.15 -15.26 2.14
N GLU A 93 13.43 -14.74 3.34
CA GLU A 93 12.43 -14.03 4.14
C GLU A 93 11.92 -12.77 3.42
N TRP A 94 12.84 -11.98 2.87
CA TRP A 94 12.50 -10.80 2.06
C TRP A 94 11.76 -11.15 0.77
N LEU A 95 12.16 -12.22 0.09
CA LEU A 95 11.50 -12.71 -1.11
C LEU A 95 10.08 -13.19 -0.80
N THR A 96 9.90 -13.92 0.29
CA THR A 96 8.57 -14.37 0.75
C THR A 96 7.69 -13.17 1.08
N PHE A 97 8.21 -12.20 1.85
CA PHE A 97 7.50 -10.96 2.15
C PHE A 97 7.10 -10.18 0.88
N GLY A 98 8.02 -10.06 -0.09
CA GLY A 98 7.77 -9.39 -1.36
C GLY A 98 6.67 -10.08 -2.18
N ARG A 99 6.67 -11.42 -2.24
CA ARG A 99 5.63 -12.22 -2.89
C ARG A 99 4.27 -12.08 -2.20
N ASP A 100 4.23 -12.19 -0.87
CA ASP A 100 3.01 -12.00 -0.09
C ASP A 100 2.41 -10.61 -0.36
N SER A 101 3.26 -9.56 -0.33
CA SER A 101 2.85 -8.19 -0.58
C SER A 101 2.32 -7.98 -2.01
N LEU A 102 3.00 -8.56 -3.01
CA LEU A 102 2.60 -8.51 -4.41
C LEU A 102 1.23 -9.16 -4.62
N ASN A 103 1.04 -10.37 -4.07
CA ASN A 103 -0.20 -11.12 -4.19
C ASN A 103 -1.40 -10.43 -3.53
N ASN A 104 -1.14 -9.61 -2.50
CA ASN A 104 -2.17 -8.85 -1.79
C ASN A 104 -2.38 -7.43 -2.35
N GLY A 105 -1.73 -7.06 -3.45
CA GLY A 105 -1.92 -5.76 -4.11
C GLY A 105 -1.12 -4.60 -3.52
N PHE A 106 -0.25 -4.86 -2.54
CA PHE A 106 0.58 -3.84 -1.90
C PHE A 106 1.92 -3.68 -2.64
N TYR A 107 1.83 -3.18 -3.87
CA TYR A 107 2.94 -3.19 -4.83
C TYR A 107 4.16 -2.37 -4.38
N THR A 108 3.96 -1.25 -3.69
CA THR A 108 5.06 -0.38 -3.22
C THR A 108 5.95 -1.07 -2.20
N ILE A 109 5.36 -1.74 -1.21
CA ILE A 109 6.11 -2.52 -0.20
C ILE A 109 6.64 -3.82 -0.79
N ALA A 110 5.97 -4.40 -1.80
CA ALA A 110 6.50 -5.55 -2.53
C ALA A 110 7.83 -5.22 -3.22
N VAL A 111 7.91 -4.06 -3.88
CA VAL A 111 9.17 -3.55 -4.48
C VAL A 111 10.27 -3.48 -3.42
N ARG A 112 9.98 -2.90 -2.24
CA ARG A 112 10.94 -2.84 -1.12
C ARG A 112 11.42 -4.23 -0.69
N GLY A 113 10.50 -5.19 -0.57
CA GLY A 113 10.86 -6.58 -0.25
C GLY A 113 11.82 -7.19 -1.26
N PHE A 114 11.58 -7.00 -2.56
CA PHE A 114 12.48 -7.51 -3.60
C PHE A 114 13.82 -6.76 -3.65
N GLU A 115 13.83 -5.44 -3.39
CA GLU A 115 15.07 -4.67 -3.27
C GLU A 115 15.96 -5.19 -2.13
N ASN A 116 15.38 -5.39 -0.94
CA ASN A 116 16.11 -5.90 0.21
C ASN A 116 16.60 -7.34 -0.01
N ALA A 117 15.80 -8.21 -0.65
CA ALA A 117 16.24 -9.55 -1.02
C ALA A 117 17.51 -9.53 -1.91
N LEU A 118 17.55 -8.63 -2.91
CA LEU A 118 18.72 -8.46 -3.77
C LEU A 118 19.93 -7.92 -3.01
N VAL A 119 19.73 -7.05 -2.02
CA VAL A 119 20.80 -6.55 -1.14
C VAL A 119 21.38 -7.68 -0.29
N CYS A 120 20.52 -8.51 0.33
CA CYS A 120 20.97 -9.67 1.10
C CYS A 120 21.86 -10.60 0.26
N ILE A 121 21.43 -10.97 -0.96
CA ILE A 121 22.21 -11.85 -1.85
C ILE A 121 23.59 -11.25 -2.15
N LYS A 122 23.66 -9.96 -2.49
CA LYS A 122 24.94 -9.27 -2.80
C LYS A 122 25.89 -9.24 -1.60
N SER A 123 25.34 -9.01 -0.40
CA SER A 123 26.11 -9.00 0.84
C SER A 123 26.74 -10.37 1.14
N HIS A 124 26.04 -11.46 0.81
CA HIS A 124 26.59 -12.82 0.95
C HIS A 124 27.63 -13.16 -0.13
N THR A 125 27.46 -12.73 -1.38
CA THR A 125 28.43 -12.99 -2.46
C THR A 125 29.75 -12.23 -2.30
N ASN A 126 29.74 -11.10 -1.58
CA ASN A 126 30.97 -10.33 -1.34
C ASN A 126 31.88 -10.96 -0.26
N VAL A 127 31.36 -11.90 0.54
CA VAL A 127 32.11 -12.58 1.61
C VAL A 127 32.83 -13.83 1.09
N ASP A 128 32.36 -14.42 -0.02
CA ASP A 128 32.99 -15.56 -0.69
C ASP A 128 33.14 -15.27 -2.19
N PRO A 129 34.33 -14.85 -2.67
CA PRO A 129 34.55 -14.38 -4.04
C PRO A 129 34.56 -15.49 -5.10
N GLY A 130 34.02 -16.67 -4.78
CA GLY A 130 33.83 -17.76 -5.72
C GLY A 130 32.83 -17.40 -6.84
N PRO A 131 32.87 -18.11 -7.98
CA PRO A 131 31.86 -17.95 -9.02
C PRO A 131 30.47 -18.20 -8.42
N VAL A 132 29.59 -17.20 -8.51
CA VAL A 132 28.20 -17.30 -8.07
C VAL A 132 27.58 -18.52 -8.73
N ALA A 133 27.15 -19.49 -7.93
CA ALA A 133 26.58 -20.73 -8.45
C ALA A 133 25.38 -20.41 -9.36
N ALA A 134 25.26 -21.12 -10.51
CA ALA A 134 24.17 -20.97 -11.46
C ALA A 134 22.75 -20.84 -10.82
N PRO A 135 22.35 -21.64 -9.81
CA PRO A 135 21.04 -21.49 -9.16
C PRO A 135 20.82 -20.13 -8.46
N VAL A 136 21.89 -19.46 -8.02
CA VAL A 136 21.81 -18.13 -7.40
C VAL A 136 21.58 -17.05 -8.46
N VAL A 137 22.17 -17.20 -9.66
CA VAL A 137 21.96 -16.28 -10.78
C VAL A 137 20.51 -16.32 -11.26
N ASP A 138 19.93 -17.51 -11.38
CA ASP A 138 18.52 -17.68 -11.75
C ASP A 138 17.60 -17.03 -10.73
N THR A 139 17.88 -17.23 -9.44
CA THR A 139 17.14 -16.59 -8.33
C THR A 139 17.21 -15.08 -8.39
N ILE A 140 18.39 -14.49 -8.66
CA ILE A 140 18.56 -13.04 -8.82
C ILE A 140 17.71 -12.51 -9.98
N ASN A 141 17.70 -13.22 -11.11
CA ASN A 141 16.93 -12.82 -12.30
C ASN A 141 15.42 -12.88 -12.03
N ASP A 142 14.95 -13.91 -11.33
CA ASP A 142 13.56 -14.03 -10.91
C ASP A 142 13.14 -12.90 -9.96
N ILE A 143 13.97 -12.56 -8.98
CA ILE A 143 13.68 -11.44 -8.04
C ILE A 143 13.61 -10.12 -8.81
N LYS A 144 14.53 -9.87 -9.75
CA LYS A 144 14.49 -8.66 -10.60
C LYS A 144 13.20 -8.60 -11.42
N ARG A 145 12.82 -9.71 -12.06
CA ARG A 145 11.57 -9.81 -12.82
C ARG A 145 10.35 -9.48 -11.95
N LEU A 146 10.26 -10.05 -10.75
CA LEU A 146 9.16 -9.79 -9.82
C LEU A 146 9.11 -8.32 -9.37
N ARG A 147 10.27 -7.73 -9.09
CA ARG A 147 10.38 -6.29 -8.77
C ARG A 147 9.90 -5.43 -9.94
N ASP A 148 10.29 -5.76 -11.17
CA ASP A 148 9.90 -4.99 -12.35
C ASP A 148 8.38 -5.08 -12.60
N ILE A 149 7.78 -6.27 -12.38
CA ILE A 149 6.32 -6.46 -12.39
C ILE A 149 5.65 -5.58 -11.32
N ALA A 150 6.12 -5.64 -10.07
CA ALA A 150 5.57 -4.84 -8.98
C ALA A 150 5.69 -3.33 -9.28
N THR A 151 6.81 -2.90 -9.85
CA THR A 151 7.06 -1.50 -10.24
C THR A 151 6.10 -1.03 -11.33
N ALA A 152 5.89 -1.86 -12.36
CA ALA A 152 4.89 -1.58 -13.40
C ALA A 152 3.48 -1.48 -12.81
N LEU A 153 3.14 -2.35 -11.83
CA LEU A 153 1.85 -2.31 -11.14
C LEU A 153 1.69 -1.03 -10.31
N VAL A 154 2.71 -0.58 -9.59
CA VAL A 154 2.71 0.73 -8.90
C VAL A 154 2.37 1.86 -9.88
N ALA A 155 3.03 1.90 -11.04
CA ALA A 155 2.81 2.95 -12.04
C ALA A 155 1.38 2.89 -12.64
N SER A 156 0.90 1.69 -12.96
CA SER A 156 -0.44 1.48 -13.52
C SER A 156 -1.57 1.79 -12.54
N HIS A 157 -1.38 1.49 -11.25
CA HIS A 157 -2.35 1.76 -10.20
C HIS A 157 -2.21 3.14 -9.56
N SER A 158 -1.36 4.02 -10.08
CA SER A 158 -1.30 5.40 -9.63
C SER A 158 -2.64 6.11 -9.85
N VAL A 159 -2.98 7.04 -8.96
CA VAL A 159 -4.21 7.84 -9.05
C VAL A 159 -4.28 8.57 -10.39
N GLN A 160 -3.15 9.05 -10.90
CA GLN A 160 -3.03 9.73 -12.18
C GLN A 160 -3.40 8.80 -13.34
N THR A 161 -2.81 7.59 -13.39
CA THR A 161 -3.11 6.60 -14.44
C THR A 161 -4.57 6.13 -14.36
N GLN A 162 -5.07 5.81 -13.17
CA GLN A 162 -6.46 5.40 -12.97
C GLN A 162 -7.44 6.51 -13.35
N SER A 163 -7.13 7.77 -13.02
CA SER A 163 -7.94 8.93 -13.41
C SER A 163 -7.94 9.13 -14.92
N ALA A 164 -6.79 8.99 -15.59
CA ALA A 164 -6.68 9.08 -17.03
C ALA A 164 -7.48 7.97 -17.73
N GLU A 165 -7.39 6.73 -17.25
CA GLU A 165 -8.21 5.62 -17.75
C GLU A 165 -9.70 5.88 -17.55
N TYR A 166 -10.11 6.31 -16.35
CA TYR A 166 -11.49 6.65 -16.06
C TYR A 166 -12.02 7.73 -17.01
N LEU A 167 -11.24 8.79 -17.26
CA LEU A 167 -11.59 9.84 -18.21
C LEU A 167 -11.70 9.33 -19.64
N LYS A 168 -10.81 8.43 -20.08
CA LYS A 168 -10.91 7.77 -21.40
C LYS A 168 -12.18 6.93 -21.51
N ARG A 169 -12.48 6.09 -20.52
CA ARG A 169 -13.72 5.29 -20.47
C ARG A 169 -14.97 6.18 -20.46
N LYS A 170 -14.90 7.31 -19.76
CA LYS A 170 -15.98 8.30 -19.74
C LYS A 170 -16.15 9.00 -21.10
N ALA A 171 -15.06 9.36 -21.79
CA ALA A 171 -15.12 9.93 -23.13
C ALA A 171 -15.77 8.95 -24.13
N ILE A 172 -15.34 7.68 -24.11
CA ILE A 172 -15.89 6.63 -24.98
C ILE A 172 -17.38 6.37 -24.68
N SER A 173 -17.80 6.37 -23.41
CA SER A 173 -19.21 6.20 -23.05
C SER A 173 -20.09 7.43 -23.37
N VAL A 174 -19.49 8.62 -23.48
CA VAL A 174 -20.17 9.82 -24.00
C VAL A 174 -20.31 9.74 -25.52
N ASP A 175 -19.28 9.25 -26.23
CA ASP A 175 -19.31 9.09 -27.70
C ASP A 175 -20.24 7.96 -28.18
N LEU A 176 -20.47 6.92 -27.35
CA LEU A 176 -21.43 5.83 -27.61
C LEU A 176 -22.91 6.21 -27.39
N LYS A 177 -23.22 7.46 -27.00
CA LYS A 177 -24.60 7.99 -26.96
C LYS A 177 -24.86 8.98 -28.11
N PRO A 178 -25.05 8.50 -29.35
CA PRO A 178 -25.70 9.32 -30.37
C PRO A 178 -27.21 9.39 -30.04
N GLY A 179 -27.71 10.58 -29.71
CA GLY A 179 -29.11 10.91 -29.98
C GLY A 179 -30.17 10.71 -28.88
N LEU A 180 -29.83 10.74 -27.59
CA LEU A 180 -30.84 11.03 -26.56
C LEU A 180 -30.45 12.28 -25.79
N SER A 181 -31.02 13.41 -26.21
CA SER A 181 -31.07 14.63 -25.43
C SER A 181 -31.80 14.34 -24.11
N SER A 182 -31.05 13.86 -23.12
CA SER A 182 -31.51 13.89 -21.74
C SER A 182 -31.66 15.36 -21.39
N THR A 183 -32.90 15.83 -21.35
CA THR A 183 -33.35 17.11 -20.78
C THR A 183 -33.07 17.12 -19.28
N HIS A 184 -31.79 17.02 -18.90
CA HIS A 184 -31.36 17.39 -17.57
C HIS A 184 -31.40 18.91 -17.54
N LYS A 185 -32.47 19.47 -16.97
CA LYS A 185 -32.53 20.89 -16.63
C LYS A 185 -31.21 21.22 -15.92
N LYS A 186 -30.34 22.00 -16.57
CA LYS A 186 -29.10 22.51 -15.97
C LYS A 186 -29.55 23.30 -14.75
N THR A 187 -29.43 22.69 -13.57
CA THR A 187 -29.85 23.33 -12.33
C THR A 187 -28.96 24.55 -12.11
N VAL A 188 -29.57 25.71 -11.91
CA VAL A 188 -28.89 27.00 -11.73
C VAL A 188 -27.80 26.93 -10.65
N ALA A 189 -28.00 26.07 -9.64
CA ALA A 189 -27.03 25.75 -8.61
C ALA A 189 -25.70 25.20 -9.15
N SER A 190 -25.71 24.34 -10.18
CA SER A 190 -24.47 23.77 -10.75
C SER A 190 -23.69 24.82 -11.53
N SER A 191 -24.38 25.75 -12.22
CA SER A 191 -23.72 26.88 -12.89
C SER A 191 -23.17 27.89 -11.89
N ALA A 192 -23.90 28.18 -10.81
CA ALA A 192 -23.47 29.11 -9.77
C ALA A 192 -22.24 28.57 -9.01
N PHE A 193 -22.22 27.28 -8.68
CA PHE A 193 -21.07 26.63 -8.04
C PHE A 193 -19.82 26.68 -8.92
N ARG A 194 -19.96 26.31 -10.21
CA ARG A 194 -18.85 26.36 -11.17
C ARG A 194 -18.36 27.79 -11.40
N TYR A 195 -19.27 28.76 -11.45
CA TYR A 195 -18.93 30.17 -11.57
C TYR A 195 -18.16 30.67 -10.32
N GLY A 196 -18.59 30.25 -9.12
CA GLY A 196 -17.91 30.55 -7.86
C GLY A 196 -16.46 30.03 -7.84
N ILE A 197 -16.25 28.78 -8.26
CA ILE A 197 -14.90 28.19 -8.39
C ILE A 197 -14.06 29.00 -9.39
N LYS A 198 -14.61 29.30 -10.57
CA LYS A 198 -13.89 30.06 -11.60
C LYS A 198 -13.50 31.46 -11.12
N LYS A 199 -14.43 32.17 -10.46
CA LYS A 199 -14.18 33.50 -9.90
C LYS A 199 -13.08 33.48 -8.85
N ARG A 200 -13.12 32.51 -7.93
CA ARG A 200 -12.09 32.35 -6.88
C ARG A 200 -10.71 32.03 -7.47
N ASN A 201 -10.64 31.18 -8.50
CA ASN A 201 -9.39 30.84 -9.16
C ASN A 201 -8.79 32.03 -9.92
N ILE A 202 -9.61 32.82 -10.60
CA ILE A 202 -9.16 34.05 -11.27
C ILE A 202 -8.60 35.05 -10.25
N GLN A 203 -9.26 35.23 -9.11
CA GLN A 203 -8.77 36.12 -8.05
C GLN A 203 -7.43 35.65 -7.48
N LYS A 204 -7.26 34.35 -7.25
CA LYS A 204 -5.98 33.77 -6.81
C LYS A 204 -4.87 33.97 -7.84
N LEU A 205 -5.18 33.81 -9.13
CA LEU A 205 -4.23 34.02 -10.23
C LEU A 205 -3.78 35.49 -10.33
N TYR A 206 -4.68 36.44 -10.12
CA TYR A 206 -4.30 37.85 -10.08
C TYR A 206 -3.46 38.19 -8.85
N HIS A 207 -3.79 37.63 -7.69
CA HIS A 207 -2.97 37.81 -6.49
C HIS A 207 -1.56 37.22 -6.63
N SER A 208 -1.41 36.02 -7.22
CA SER A 208 -0.08 35.44 -7.43
C SER A 208 0.76 36.28 -8.41
N ARG A 209 0.14 36.78 -9.49
CA ARG A 209 0.82 37.67 -10.46
C ARG A 209 1.11 39.08 -9.93
N ALA A 210 0.42 39.52 -8.88
CA ALA A 210 0.75 40.76 -8.18
C ALA A 210 1.95 40.55 -7.26
N LEU A 211 1.96 39.44 -6.50
CA LEU A 211 3.08 39.06 -5.64
C LEU A 211 4.38 38.81 -6.43
N ASP A 212 4.31 38.21 -7.62
CA ASP A 212 5.48 38.01 -8.48
C ASP A 212 6.04 39.32 -9.06
N ARG A 213 5.21 40.37 -9.18
CA ARG A 213 5.66 41.70 -9.66
C ARG A 213 6.34 42.53 -8.57
N ASP A 214 5.92 42.40 -7.32
CA ASP A 214 6.55 43.08 -6.19
C ASP A 214 7.95 42.51 -5.87
N VAL A 215 8.23 41.25 -6.25
CA VAL A 215 9.53 40.60 -6.05
C VAL A 215 10.54 40.92 -7.18
N SER A 216 10.09 41.39 -8.35
CA SER A 216 10.96 41.77 -9.46
C SER A 216 11.22 43.30 -9.55
N GLY A 217 10.80 44.06 -8.53
CA GLY A 217 10.84 45.53 -8.48
C GLY A 217 11.81 46.12 -7.47
N THR A 218 12.82 45.37 -7.02
CA THR A 218 13.99 45.82 -6.24
C THR A 218 15.25 45.30 -6.88
#